data_AF-A0A0B7I948-F1
#
_entry.id   AF-A0A0B7I948-F1
#
_cell.length_a   1.000
_cell.length_b   1.000
_cell.length_c   1.000
_cell.angle_alpha   90.00
_cell.angle_beta   90.00
_cell.angle_gamma   90.00
#
_symmetry.space_group_name_H-M   'P 1'
#
loop_
_entity.id
_entity.type
_entity.pdbx_description
1 polymer ?
#
loop_
_entity_poly.entity_id
_entity_poly.type
_entity_poly.pdbx_seq_one_letter_code
_entity_poly.pdbx_strand_id
1 'polypeptide(L)'
;MDSLYLILISGSLALAFKYERSYQVIMQSYADEKEKNKAFKKFFTLSFIPMLFSPLAYITALQIIKRFLEAKARFAPPDDSNQWIRQNREWINSKTLSAYLDKGQRREETLGSVKYEIWTNTQTGEVVLKPWNLSKKYTQCPSCGYKTLQKNIRQTIVEPTYTSTGEGEKYDKCNLCYYRFSHGFYTIAKKVQSSSGSGGSFSSRGGGGGGSFGGGSSGGGGAGGRW
;
A
#
# COMPACT_ATOMS: atom_id res chain seq x y z
N MET A 1 1.83 -40.41 -15.08
CA MET A 1 1.83 -39.04 -15.63
C MET A 1 2.22 -38.00 -14.57
N ASP A 2 2.40 -38.40 -13.32
CA ASP A 2 2.49 -37.49 -12.18
C ASP A 2 3.87 -36.83 -12.03
N SER A 3 4.96 -37.55 -12.34
CA SER A 3 6.32 -37.03 -12.15
C SER A 3 6.67 -35.84 -13.06
N LEU A 4 6.24 -35.87 -14.33
CA LEU A 4 6.53 -34.79 -15.29
C LEU A 4 5.73 -33.52 -14.96
N TYR A 5 4.48 -33.68 -14.53
CA TYR A 5 3.63 -32.58 -14.08
C TYR A 5 4.20 -31.88 -12.84
N LEU A 6 4.71 -32.66 -11.87
CA LEU A 6 5.37 -32.11 -10.68
C LEU A 6 6.65 -31.34 -11.02
N ILE A 7 7.42 -31.79 -12.02
CA ILE A 7 8.62 -31.08 -12.50
C ILE A 7 8.23 -29.75 -13.16
N LEU A 8 7.19 -29.74 -13.99
CA LEU A 8 6.71 -28.50 -14.62
C LEU A 8 6.17 -27.50 -13.59
N ILE A 9 5.40 -27.95 -12.60
CA ILE A 9 4.90 -27.09 -11.52
C ILE A 9 6.06 -26.52 -10.71
N SER A 10 6.98 -27.37 -10.25
CA SER A 10 8.12 -26.92 -9.43
C SER A 10 9.03 -25.95 -10.19
N GLY A 11 9.26 -26.19 -11.49
CA GLY A 11 9.97 -25.26 -12.37
C GLY A 11 9.24 -23.91 -12.51
N SER A 12 7.92 -23.93 -12.71
CA SER A 12 7.11 -22.71 -12.81
C SER A 12 7.11 -21.88 -11.51
N LEU A 13 7.10 -22.55 -10.35
CA LEU A 13 7.20 -21.94 -9.03
C LEU A 13 8.59 -21.36 -8.79
N ALA A 14 9.65 -22.10 -9.11
CA ALA A 14 11.03 -21.63 -8.97
C ALA A 14 11.27 -20.36 -9.82
N LEU A 15 10.72 -20.32 -11.04
CA LEU A 15 10.70 -19.12 -11.87
C LEU A 15 9.94 -17.99 -11.17
N ALA A 16 8.73 -18.21 -10.66
CA ALA A 16 7.95 -17.19 -9.96
C ALA A 16 8.74 -16.58 -8.78
N PHE A 17 9.41 -17.41 -7.96
CA PHE A 17 10.26 -16.93 -6.87
C PHE A 17 11.45 -16.11 -7.36
N LYS A 18 12.06 -16.47 -8.50
CA LYS A 18 13.13 -15.68 -9.12
C LYS A 18 12.63 -14.32 -9.60
N TYR A 19 11.43 -14.23 -10.16
CA TYR A 19 10.80 -12.97 -10.53
C TYR A 19 10.55 -12.08 -9.31
N GLU A 20 9.95 -12.64 -8.27
CA GLU A 20 9.68 -11.89 -7.03
C GLU A 20 10.98 -11.39 -6.40
N ARG A 21 12.02 -12.23 -6.32
CA ARG A 21 13.33 -11.81 -5.81
C ARG A 21 13.93 -10.68 -6.65
N SER A 22 13.85 -10.78 -7.97
CA SER A 22 14.36 -9.75 -8.88
C SER A 22 13.59 -8.44 -8.70
N TYR A 23 12.27 -8.51 -8.54
CA TYR A 23 11.42 -7.36 -8.24
C TYR A 23 11.85 -6.66 -6.95
N GLN A 24 12.07 -7.42 -5.87
CA GLN A 24 12.52 -6.87 -4.58
C GLN A 24 13.91 -6.24 -4.67
N VAL A 25 14.85 -6.86 -5.40
CA VAL A 25 16.19 -6.32 -5.61
C VAL A 25 16.14 -4.98 -6.34
N ILE A 26 15.40 -4.88 -7.45
CA ILE A 26 15.23 -3.62 -8.19
C ILE A 26 14.55 -2.56 -7.32
N MET A 27 13.63 -2.97 -6.45
CA MET A 27 12.96 -2.05 -5.53
C MET A 27 13.88 -1.41 -4.51
N GLN A 28 14.89 -2.15 -4.04
CA GLN A 28 15.83 -1.72 -3.02
C GLN A 28 17.07 -1.04 -3.61
N SER A 29 17.44 -1.34 -4.86
CA SER A 29 18.68 -0.84 -5.46
C SER A 29 18.65 0.63 -5.86
N TYR A 30 17.47 1.22 -6.07
CA TYR A 30 17.32 2.61 -6.54
C TYR A 30 16.53 3.42 -5.52
N ALA A 31 16.95 4.67 -5.28
CA ALA A 31 16.20 5.62 -4.45
C ALA A 31 15.17 6.39 -5.29
N ASP A 32 15.50 6.67 -6.55
CA ASP A 32 14.65 7.41 -7.48
C ASP A 32 13.67 6.50 -8.22
N GLU A 33 12.43 6.94 -8.34
CA GLU A 33 11.37 6.14 -8.93
C GLU A 33 11.47 6.07 -10.47
N LYS A 34 12.11 7.06 -11.12
CA LYS A 34 12.35 7.06 -12.57
C LYS A 34 13.41 6.02 -12.94
N GLU A 35 14.48 5.91 -12.15
CA GLU A 35 15.51 4.89 -12.35
C GLU A 35 14.98 3.47 -12.06
N LYS A 36 14.13 3.30 -11.04
CA LYS A 36 13.38 2.04 -10.84
C LYS A 36 12.61 1.64 -12.09
N ASN A 37 11.83 2.57 -12.66
CA ASN A 37 11.03 2.30 -13.85
C ASN A 37 11.90 1.93 -15.05
N LYS A 38 13.05 2.58 -15.23
CA LYS A 38 14.01 2.24 -16.28
C LYS A 38 14.59 0.84 -16.07
N ALA A 39 14.93 0.47 -14.84
CA ALA A 39 15.40 -0.87 -14.49
C ALA A 39 14.32 -1.93 -14.71
N PHE A 40 13.07 -1.67 -14.30
CA PHE A 40 11.94 -2.57 -14.56
C PHE A 40 11.66 -2.73 -16.05
N LYS A 41 11.79 -1.68 -16.85
CA LYS A 41 11.62 -1.77 -18.31
C LYS A 41 12.67 -2.71 -18.91
N LYS A 42 13.94 -2.56 -18.51
CA LYS A 42 15.03 -3.45 -18.93
C LYS A 42 14.79 -4.90 -18.48
N PHE A 43 14.40 -5.09 -17.23
CA PHE A 43 14.06 -6.40 -16.69
C PHE A 43 12.93 -7.06 -17.47
N PHE A 44 11.83 -6.33 -17.72
CA PHE A 44 10.69 -6.86 -18.47
C PHE A 44 11.07 -7.20 -19.92
N THR A 45 11.89 -6.38 -20.58
CA THR A 45 12.34 -6.69 -21.95
C THR A 45 13.23 -7.93 -22.03
N LEU A 46 14.09 -8.17 -21.02
CA LEU A 46 14.99 -9.33 -21.01
C LEU A 46 14.30 -10.60 -20.51
N SER A 47 13.34 -10.45 -19.61
CA SER A 47 12.65 -11.56 -18.94
C SER A 47 11.26 -11.83 -19.51
N PHE A 48 10.92 -11.33 -20.71
CA PHE A 48 9.60 -11.56 -21.29
C PHE A 48 9.33 -13.06 -21.58
N ILE A 49 10.31 -13.76 -22.18
CA ILE A 49 10.14 -15.16 -22.61
C ILE A 49 9.94 -16.12 -21.41
N PRO A 50 10.78 -16.11 -20.35
CA PRO A 50 10.58 -17.03 -19.23
C PRO A 50 9.30 -16.75 -18.43
N MET A 51 8.74 -15.55 -18.54
CA MET A 51 7.50 -15.17 -17.86
C MET A 51 6.29 -15.95 -18.42
N LEU A 52 6.29 -16.30 -19.71
CA LEU A 52 5.20 -17.06 -20.35
C LEU A 52 5.01 -18.46 -19.74
N PHE A 53 6.06 -19.01 -19.15
CA PHE A 53 6.08 -20.35 -18.54
C PHE A 53 5.76 -20.35 -17.04
N SER A 54 5.46 -19.19 -16.45
CA SER A 54 5.13 -19.06 -15.03
C SER A 54 3.90 -18.17 -14.85
N PRO A 55 2.69 -18.73 -14.77
CA PRO A 55 1.47 -17.96 -14.58
C PRO A 55 1.50 -17.05 -13.34
N LEU A 56 2.15 -17.51 -12.26
CA LEU A 56 2.32 -16.72 -11.03
C LEU A 56 3.19 -15.47 -11.24
N ALA A 57 4.14 -15.50 -12.19
CA ALA A 57 4.95 -14.32 -12.53
C ALA A 57 4.10 -13.17 -13.10
N TYR A 58 2.91 -13.46 -13.66
CA TYR A 58 2.00 -12.41 -14.14
C TYR A 58 1.50 -11.48 -13.04
N ILE A 59 1.45 -11.94 -11.77
CA ILE A 59 1.12 -11.07 -10.64
C ILE A 59 2.17 -9.96 -10.52
N THR A 60 3.45 -10.30 -10.61
CA THR A 60 4.54 -9.31 -10.59
C THR A 60 4.50 -8.40 -11.80
N ALA A 61 4.16 -8.92 -12.98
CA ALA A 61 3.98 -8.12 -14.19
C ALA A 61 2.85 -7.08 -14.03
N LEU A 62 1.70 -7.49 -13.48
CA LEU A 62 0.58 -6.58 -13.21
C LEU A 62 0.96 -5.48 -12.21
N GLN A 63 1.72 -5.82 -11.16
CA GLN A 63 2.25 -4.82 -10.21
C GLN A 63 3.16 -3.80 -10.92
N ILE A 64 4.06 -4.27 -11.80
CA ILE A 64 4.95 -3.41 -12.58
C ILE A 64 4.15 -2.52 -13.55
N ILE A 65 3.16 -3.06 -14.26
CA ILE A 65 2.31 -2.29 -15.18
C ILE A 65 1.57 -1.19 -14.43
N LYS A 66 0.93 -1.50 -13.30
CA LYS A 66 0.25 -0.52 -12.46
C LYS A 66 1.18 0.64 -12.08
N ARG A 67 2.44 0.34 -11.74
CA ARG A 67 3.44 1.36 -11.41
C ARG A 67 3.80 2.22 -12.60
N PHE A 68 3.94 1.66 -13.80
CA PHE A 68 4.18 2.46 -15.00
C PHE A 68 3.01 3.41 -15.31
N LEU A 69 1.78 2.97 -15.09
CA LEU A 69 0.59 3.82 -15.25
C LEU A 69 0.59 4.98 -14.25
N GLU A 70 0.82 4.68 -12.97
CA GLU A 70 0.92 5.70 -11.91
C GLU A 70 2.10 6.66 -12.13
N ALA A 71 3.22 6.15 -12.61
CA ALA A 71 4.43 6.92 -12.91
C ALA A 71 4.20 7.96 -14.01
N LYS A 72 3.40 7.66 -15.04
CA LYS A 72 3.13 8.59 -16.13
C LYS A 72 2.49 9.88 -15.60
N ALA A 73 1.48 9.76 -14.73
CA ALA A 73 0.82 10.90 -14.11
C ALA A 73 1.75 11.64 -13.13
N ARG A 74 2.55 10.89 -12.36
CA ARG A 74 3.50 11.43 -11.39
C ARG A 74 4.56 12.30 -12.04
N PHE A 75 5.21 11.81 -13.10
CA PHE A 75 6.34 12.47 -13.76
C PHE A 75 5.98 13.39 -14.92
N ALA A 76 4.69 13.68 -15.13
CA ALA A 76 4.32 14.74 -16.07
C ALA A 76 4.87 16.09 -15.59
N PRO A 77 5.53 16.87 -16.46
CA PRO A 77 6.05 18.19 -16.14
C PRO A 77 4.90 19.16 -15.75
N PRO A 78 5.22 20.30 -15.10
CA PRO A 78 4.23 21.32 -14.78
C PRO A 78 3.54 21.91 -16.02
N ASP A 79 4.29 22.09 -17.12
CA ASP A 79 3.79 22.56 -18.41
C ASP A 79 4.45 21.82 -19.60
N ASP A 80 4.00 22.14 -20.81
CA ASP A 80 4.51 21.58 -22.08
C ASP A 80 5.67 22.39 -22.70
N SER A 81 6.25 23.37 -21.99
CA SER A 81 7.29 24.26 -22.52
C SER A 81 8.64 23.58 -22.76
N ASN A 82 8.81 22.33 -22.30
CA ASN A 82 10.09 21.59 -22.27
C ASN A 82 11.24 22.30 -21.53
N GLN A 83 10.93 23.33 -20.73
CA GLN A 83 11.92 24.05 -19.93
C GLN A 83 12.12 23.45 -18.54
N TRP A 84 11.31 22.44 -18.18
CA TRP A 84 11.33 21.85 -16.84
C TRP A 84 12.23 20.63 -16.77
N ILE A 85 13.22 20.70 -15.90
CA ILE A 85 14.08 19.57 -15.55
C ILE A 85 13.67 19.04 -14.18
N ARG A 86 13.33 17.75 -14.12
CA ARG A 86 13.11 17.05 -12.85
C ARG A 86 14.45 16.77 -12.19
N GLN A 87 14.57 17.12 -10.91
CA GLN A 87 15.75 16.81 -10.11
C GLN A 87 15.79 15.32 -9.74
N ASN A 88 16.94 14.67 -9.94
CA ASN A 88 17.13 13.24 -9.63
C ASN A 88 17.34 13.04 -8.12
N ARG A 89 16.47 12.26 -7.47
CA ARG A 89 16.55 12.02 -6.01
C ARG A 89 17.74 11.16 -5.59
N GLU A 90 18.44 10.49 -6.49
CA GLU A 90 19.64 9.70 -6.17
C GLU A 90 20.86 10.54 -5.83
N TRP A 91 21.01 11.71 -6.44
CA TRP A 91 22.21 12.55 -6.31
C TRP A 91 22.00 13.75 -5.40
N ILE A 92 20.78 13.96 -4.90
CA ILE A 92 20.44 15.06 -3.99
C ILE A 92 20.71 14.60 -2.55
N ASN A 93 21.64 15.27 -1.89
CA ASN A 93 21.90 15.03 -0.46
C ASN A 93 20.78 15.63 0.42
N SER A 94 20.71 15.19 1.68
CA SER A 94 19.70 15.68 2.64
C SER A 94 19.76 17.20 2.87
N LYS A 95 20.95 17.80 2.78
CA LYS A 95 21.17 19.24 2.96
C LYS A 95 20.56 20.06 1.82
N THR A 96 20.84 19.69 0.57
CA THR A 96 20.24 20.32 -0.63
C THR A 96 18.75 20.08 -0.68
N LEU A 97 18.27 18.90 -0.27
CA LEU A 97 16.85 18.63 -0.16
C LEU A 97 16.14 19.60 0.81
N SER A 98 16.78 19.95 1.93
CA SER A 98 16.24 20.90 2.89
C SER A 98 16.21 22.35 2.40
N ALA A 99 16.90 22.67 1.30
CA ALA A 99 16.78 23.96 0.62
C ALA A 99 15.52 24.02 -0.27
N TYR A 100 15.06 22.86 -0.78
CA TYR A 100 13.86 22.79 -1.60
C TYR A 100 12.59 22.60 -0.77
N LEU A 101 12.63 21.74 0.27
CA LEU A 101 11.45 21.38 1.05
C LEU A 101 11.44 22.09 2.40
N ASP A 102 10.26 22.59 2.78
CA ASP A 102 10.03 23.14 4.11
C ASP A 102 10.06 22.05 5.22
N LYS A 103 9.86 22.46 6.48
CA LYS A 103 9.82 21.53 7.62
C LYS A 103 8.63 20.56 7.57
N GLY A 104 7.46 21.02 7.15
CA GLY A 104 6.25 20.20 7.06
C GLY A 104 6.30 19.19 5.91
N GLN A 105 6.74 19.60 4.73
CA GLN A 105 6.95 18.75 3.56
C GLN A 105 7.97 17.65 3.84
N ARG A 106 9.09 17.99 4.51
CA ARG A 106 10.05 16.97 4.97
C ARG A 106 9.44 15.97 5.94
N ARG A 107 8.56 16.44 6.84
CA ARG A 107 7.86 15.55 7.76
C ARG A 107 6.89 14.63 7.02
N GLU A 108 6.20 15.13 6.01
CA GLU A 108 5.33 14.32 5.15
C GLU A 108 6.12 13.22 4.40
N GLU A 109 7.30 13.55 3.86
CA GLU A 109 8.19 12.58 3.21
C GLU A 109 8.70 11.54 4.21
N THR A 110 9.11 11.97 5.41
CA THR A 110 9.59 11.09 6.48
C THR A 110 8.52 10.09 6.93
N LEU A 111 7.26 10.53 6.97
CA LEU A 111 6.12 9.67 7.31
C LEU A 111 5.67 8.78 6.16
N GLY A 112 6.19 8.98 4.94
CA GLY A 112 5.72 8.28 3.74
C GLY A 112 4.28 8.64 3.36
N SER A 113 3.84 9.86 3.71
CA SER A 113 2.48 10.35 3.40
C SER A 113 2.40 10.94 2.00
N VAL A 114 3.34 11.83 1.69
CA VAL A 114 3.50 12.53 0.41
C VAL A 114 4.98 12.46 0.03
N LYS A 115 5.27 12.34 -1.26
CA LYS A 115 6.62 12.50 -1.82
C LYS A 115 6.60 13.64 -2.83
N TYR A 116 7.56 14.54 -2.77
CA TYR A 116 7.59 15.71 -3.64
C TYR A 116 8.54 15.48 -4.82
N GLU A 117 8.02 15.67 -6.03
CA GLU A 117 8.85 15.78 -7.23
C GLU A 117 9.28 17.22 -7.40
N ILE A 118 10.59 17.45 -7.49
CA ILE A 118 11.19 18.78 -7.59
C ILE A 118 11.47 19.04 -9.06
N TRP A 119 10.85 20.07 -9.61
CA TRP A 119 11.05 20.52 -10.99
C TRP A 119 11.70 21.90 -10.96
N THR A 120 12.70 22.10 -11.82
CA THR A 120 13.38 23.38 -11.96
C THR A 120 13.28 23.83 -13.41
N ASN A 121 12.83 25.06 -13.63
CA ASN A 121 12.82 25.68 -14.94
C ASN A 121 14.25 26.11 -15.32
N THR A 122 14.71 25.75 -16.51
CA THR A 122 16.07 26.03 -16.98
C THR A 122 16.31 27.49 -17.37
N GLN A 123 15.26 28.23 -17.71
CA GLN A 123 15.35 29.62 -18.15
C GLN A 123 15.20 30.59 -16.98
N THR A 124 14.20 30.36 -16.12
CA THR A 124 13.88 31.27 -15.01
C THR A 124 14.53 30.86 -13.69
N GLY A 125 14.96 29.60 -13.55
CA GLY A 125 15.43 29.04 -12.28
C GLY A 125 14.30 28.77 -11.27
N GLU A 126 13.04 28.94 -11.67
CA GLU A 126 11.88 28.68 -10.81
C GLU A 126 11.83 27.21 -10.38
N VAL A 127 11.50 26.98 -9.10
CA VAL A 127 11.35 25.64 -8.54
C VAL A 127 9.89 25.37 -8.22
N VAL A 128 9.34 24.31 -8.82
CA VAL A 128 7.99 23.82 -8.57
C VAL A 128 8.03 22.47 -7.88
N LEU A 129 7.28 22.35 -6.78
CA LEU A 129 7.13 21.13 -6.01
C LEU A 129 5.80 20.47 -6.34
N LYS A 130 5.84 19.27 -6.93
CA LYS A 130 4.65 18.50 -7.25
C LYS A 130 4.42 17.40 -6.22
N PRO A 131 3.36 17.47 -5.39
CA PRO A 131 3.07 16.45 -4.38
C PRO A 131 2.53 15.16 -4.99
N TRP A 132 3.04 14.02 -4.53
CA TRP A 132 2.54 12.69 -4.86
C TRP A 132 2.12 11.94 -3.60
N ASN A 133 0.83 11.61 -3.49
CA ASN A 133 0.30 10.93 -2.31
C ASN A 133 0.70 9.45 -2.33
N LEU A 134 1.44 9.01 -1.31
CA LEU A 134 1.90 7.63 -1.17
C LEU A 134 0.99 6.79 -0.29
N SER A 135 0.36 7.40 0.71
CA SER A 135 -0.40 6.69 1.73
C SER A 135 -1.74 7.36 2.01
N LYS A 136 -2.79 6.55 2.08
CA LYS A 136 -4.12 6.98 2.56
C LYS A 136 -4.23 6.96 4.09
N LYS A 137 -3.21 6.46 4.81
CA LYS A 137 -3.20 6.39 6.28
C LYS A 137 -3.09 7.77 6.93
N TYR A 138 -2.48 8.71 6.22
CA TYR A 138 -2.32 10.09 6.68
C TYR A 138 -3.24 11.02 5.88
N THR A 139 -3.78 12.00 6.57
CA THR A 139 -4.71 12.98 6.03
C THR A 139 -4.23 14.39 6.36
N GLN A 140 -4.80 15.38 5.68
CA GLN A 140 -4.48 16.78 5.91
C GLN A 140 -4.90 17.20 7.33
N CYS A 141 -3.96 17.78 8.07
CA CYS A 141 -4.23 18.31 9.40
C CYS A 141 -4.99 19.64 9.28
N PRO A 142 -6.08 19.84 10.03
CA PRO A 142 -6.82 21.12 10.02
C PRO A 142 -6.02 22.26 10.66
N SER A 143 -5.06 21.96 11.53
CA SER A 143 -4.25 22.98 12.23
C SER A 143 -3.05 23.46 11.40
N CYS A 144 -2.27 22.55 10.78
CA CYS A 144 -1.05 22.93 10.07
C CYS A 144 -1.13 22.77 8.54
N GLY A 145 -2.20 22.19 7.99
CA GLY A 145 -2.38 22.04 6.54
C GLY A 145 -1.57 20.91 5.87
N TYR A 146 -0.61 20.30 6.57
CA TYR A 146 0.16 19.17 6.03
C TYR A 146 -0.53 17.82 6.26
N LYS A 147 -0.32 16.85 5.35
CA LYS A 147 -0.80 15.46 5.38
C LYS A 147 -0.07 14.59 6.40
N THR A 148 -0.09 15.00 7.66
CA THR A 148 0.57 14.33 8.77
C THR A 148 -0.39 13.87 9.86
N LEU A 149 -1.71 14.01 9.64
CA LEU A 149 -2.76 13.59 10.57
C LEU A 149 -3.08 12.11 10.40
N GLN A 150 -2.81 11.32 11.44
CA GLN A 150 -3.22 9.93 11.54
C GLN A 150 -4.60 9.86 12.23
N LYS A 151 -5.56 9.21 11.57
CA LYS A 151 -6.93 9.11 12.06
C LYS A 151 -7.23 7.77 12.73
N ASN A 152 -8.23 7.76 13.60
CA ASN A 152 -8.78 6.56 14.26
C ASN A 152 -7.75 5.76 15.05
N ILE A 153 -6.80 6.43 15.70
CA ILE A 153 -5.87 5.78 16.63
C ILE A 153 -6.68 5.27 17.82
N ARG A 154 -6.44 4.02 18.20
CA ARG A 154 -7.03 3.41 19.38
C ARG A 154 -5.95 3.21 20.42
N GLN A 155 -6.18 3.69 21.63
CA GLN A 155 -5.28 3.52 22.75
C GLN A 155 -6.05 2.95 23.93
N THR A 156 -5.59 1.82 24.46
CA THR A 156 -6.09 1.29 25.72
C THR A 156 -5.58 2.16 26.86
N ILE A 157 -6.49 2.68 27.68
CA ILE A 157 -6.17 3.45 28.89
C ILE A 157 -6.14 2.51 30.08
N VAL A 158 -7.16 1.66 30.20
CA VAL A 158 -7.28 0.65 31.25
C VAL A 158 -7.33 -0.72 30.59
N GLU A 159 -6.38 -1.59 30.92
CA GLU A 159 -6.36 -2.94 30.36
C GLU A 159 -7.55 -3.78 30.86
N PRO A 160 -8.22 -4.53 29.97
CA PRO A 160 -9.27 -5.45 30.39
C PRO A 160 -8.68 -6.63 31.16
N THR A 161 -9.35 -7.02 32.25
CA THR A 161 -9.05 -8.25 33.00
C THR A 161 -10.13 -9.31 32.75
N TYR A 162 -10.01 -10.47 33.38
CA TYR A 162 -11.05 -11.50 33.33
C TYR A 162 -12.31 -11.09 34.12
N THR A 163 -12.17 -10.18 35.10
CA THR A 163 -13.24 -9.77 36.02
C THR A 163 -13.70 -8.33 35.80
N SER A 164 -12.91 -7.48 35.15
CA SER A 164 -13.23 -6.08 34.86
C SER A 164 -13.08 -5.74 33.38
N THR A 165 -13.98 -4.87 32.88
CA THR A 165 -13.87 -4.30 31.53
C THR A 165 -12.69 -3.34 31.48
N GLY A 166 -12.06 -3.22 30.32
CA GLY A 166 -11.09 -2.18 30.05
C GLY A 166 -11.74 -0.92 29.50
N GLU A 167 -10.95 0.12 29.34
CA GLU A 167 -11.35 1.39 28.72
C GLU A 167 -10.29 1.79 27.69
N GLY A 168 -10.74 2.21 26.53
CA GLY A 168 -9.88 2.74 25.48
C GLY A 168 -10.37 4.08 24.98
N GLU A 169 -9.49 4.86 24.38
CA GLU A 169 -9.80 6.12 23.72
C GLU A 169 -9.55 5.98 22.22
N LYS A 170 -10.45 6.55 21.43
CA LYS A 170 -10.26 6.73 20.00
C LYS A 170 -9.93 8.19 19.72
N TYR A 171 -8.79 8.47 19.08
CA TYR A 171 -8.39 9.85 18.77
C TYR A 171 -7.64 9.96 17.44
N ASP A 172 -7.56 11.18 16.93
CA ASP A 172 -6.73 11.56 15.80
C ASP A 172 -5.52 12.35 16.31
N LYS A 173 -4.35 12.16 15.69
CA LYS A 173 -3.11 12.84 16.08
C LYS A 173 -2.30 13.27 14.87
N CYS A 174 -1.83 14.51 14.90
CA CYS A 174 -0.89 15.04 13.92
C CYS A 174 0.55 14.78 14.37
N ASN A 175 1.35 14.24 13.47
CA ASN A 175 2.77 13.93 13.72
C ASN A 175 3.72 15.12 13.46
N LEU A 176 3.18 16.31 13.15
CA LEU A 176 3.95 17.55 12.93
C LEU A 176 3.67 18.61 14.00
N CYS A 177 2.42 19.06 14.15
CA CYS A 177 2.04 20.12 15.11
C CYS A 177 1.45 19.57 16.42
N TYR A 178 1.42 18.26 16.61
CA TYR A 178 0.86 17.58 17.78
C TYR A 178 -0.64 17.85 18.03
N TYR A 179 -1.36 18.39 17.05
CA TYR A 179 -2.82 18.49 17.08
C TYR A 179 -3.43 17.13 17.45
N ARG A 180 -4.34 17.13 18.43
CA ARG A 180 -5.01 15.94 18.93
C ARG A 180 -6.51 16.20 18.99
N PHE A 181 -7.29 15.28 18.47
CA PHE A 181 -8.75 15.33 18.52
C PHE A 181 -9.29 14.02 19.06
N SER A 182 -9.94 14.03 20.22
CA SER A 182 -10.54 12.85 20.80
C SER A 182 -11.92 12.60 20.22
N HIS A 183 -12.18 11.39 19.74
CA HIS A 183 -13.50 10.91 19.32
C HIS A 183 -14.27 10.25 20.49
N GLY A 184 -13.73 10.31 21.70
CA GLY A 184 -14.33 9.75 22.91
C GLY A 184 -13.76 8.41 23.34
N PHE A 185 -14.25 7.95 24.50
CA PHE A 185 -13.86 6.69 25.13
C PHE A 185 -14.80 5.56 24.70
N TYR A 186 -14.27 4.34 24.66
CA TYR A 186 -15.00 3.12 24.39
C TYR A 186 -14.62 2.04 25.40
N THR A 187 -15.59 1.22 25.79
CA THR A 187 -15.37 0.11 26.72
C THR A 187 -14.77 -1.09 25.98
N ILE A 188 -13.74 -1.69 26.58
CA ILE A 188 -13.10 -2.92 26.09
C ILE A 188 -13.67 -4.10 26.87
N ALA A 189 -14.14 -5.12 26.15
CA ALA A 189 -14.70 -6.32 26.75
C ALA A 189 -13.68 -7.05 27.64
N LYS A 190 -14.17 -7.74 28.68
CA LYS A 190 -13.37 -8.56 29.59
C LYS A 190 -12.68 -9.69 28.82
N LYS A 191 -11.52 -10.14 29.29
CA LYS A 191 -10.85 -11.32 28.74
C LYS A 191 -11.71 -12.56 29.02
N VAL A 192 -11.92 -13.41 28.03
CA VAL A 192 -12.59 -14.71 28.18
C VAL A 192 -11.54 -15.83 28.20
N GLN A 193 -11.71 -16.82 29.06
CA GLN A 193 -10.90 -18.04 29.00
C GLN A 193 -11.40 -18.87 27.82
N SER A 194 -10.54 -19.13 26.83
CA SER A 194 -10.82 -20.12 25.81
C SER A 194 -10.72 -21.50 26.45
N SER A 195 -11.85 -22.11 26.81
CA SER A 195 -11.89 -23.54 27.07
C SER A 195 -11.70 -24.25 25.73
N SER A 196 -10.49 -24.76 25.48
CA SER A 196 -10.29 -25.82 24.49
C SER A 196 -11.12 -27.01 24.92
N GLY A 197 -12.32 -27.13 24.34
CA GLY A 197 -13.17 -28.29 24.50
C GLY A 197 -12.53 -29.49 23.83
N SER A 198 -11.78 -30.27 24.60
CA SER A 198 -11.51 -31.67 24.31
C SER A 198 -12.81 -32.47 24.48
N GLY A 199 -13.35 -32.97 23.38
CA GLY A 199 -14.42 -33.96 23.34
C GLY A 199 -14.74 -34.25 21.88
N GLY A 200 -14.78 -35.47 21.37
CA GLY A 200 -14.55 -36.79 21.91
C GLY A 200 -14.83 -37.72 20.74
N SER A 201 -14.04 -38.78 20.59
CA SER A 201 -14.22 -39.79 19.55
C SER A 201 -15.64 -40.34 19.59
N PHE A 202 -16.38 -40.29 18.47
CA PHE A 202 -17.42 -41.26 18.19
C PHE A 202 -17.20 -41.83 16.79
N SER A 203 -17.14 -43.16 16.77
CA SER A 203 -16.96 -44.01 15.62
C SER A 203 -18.11 -43.89 14.61
N SER A 204 -17.72 -44.11 13.36
CA SER A 204 -18.53 -44.38 12.19
C SER A 204 -19.68 -45.37 12.39
N ARG A 205 -20.86 -45.03 11.84
CA ARG A 205 -21.62 -45.81 10.82
C ARG A 205 -23.05 -45.28 10.69
N GLY A 206 -23.50 -45.11 9.44
CA GLY A 206 -24.92 -45.22 9.08
C GLY A 206 -25.53 -44.02 8.36
N GLY A 207 -25.61 -44.13 7.03
CA GLY A 207 -26.88 -44.05 6.30
C GLY A 207 -27.56 -42.70 6.07
N GLY A 208 -27.56 -42.28 4.80
CA GLY A 208 -28.81 -41.97 4.10
C GLY A 208 -29.34 -40.53 4.11
N GLY A 209 -29.45 -39.97 2.90
CA GLY A 209 -30.69 -39.29 2.49
C GLY A 209 -30.71 -37.76 2.49
N GLY A 210 -31.07 -37.21 1.32
CA GLY A 210 -32.09 -36.16 1.26
C GLY A 210 -31.55 -34.76 1.02
N GLY A 211 -31.83 -34.23 -0.18
CA GLY A 211 -31.41 -32.90 -0.61
C GLY A 211 -32.10 -31.74 0.12
N SER A 212 -31.63 -30.53 -0.18
CA SER A 212 -32.48 -29.38 -0.50
C SER A 212 -31.63 -28.26 -1.09
N PHE A 213 -31.89 -28.00 -2.38
CA PHE A 213 -31.59 -26.73 -3.02
C PHE A 213 -32.52 -25.66 -2.43
N GLY A 214 -31.97 -24.56 -1.95
CA GLY A 214 -32.69 -23.30 -1.69
C GLY A 214 -31.69 -22.16 -1.86
N GLY A 215 -31.91 -21.10 -2.63
CA GLY A 215 -33.15 -20.58 -3.20
C GLY A 215 -33.41 -19.17 -2.66
N GLY A 216 -33.18 -18.15 -3.51
CA GLY A 216 -33.66 -16.75 -3.35
C GLY A 216 -32.74 -15.80 -2.55
N SER A 217 -32.60 -14.50 -2.85
CA SER A 217 -33.32 -13.56 -3.74
C SER A 217 -32.39 -12.35 -4.03
N SER A 218 -32.21 -11.90 -5.27
CA SER A 218 -32.90 -10.77 -5.92
C SER A 218 -33.05 -9.49 -5.08
N GLY A 219 -32.35 -8.43 -5.50
CA GLY A 219 -32.52 -7.05 -5.05
C GLY A 219 -32.02 -6.08 -6.12
N GLY A 220 -32.86 -5.83 -7.14
CA GLY A 220 -32.67 -4.81 -8.16
C GLY A 220 -33.37 -3.50 -7.81
N GLY A 221 -32.94 -2.42 -8.45
CA GLY A 221 -33.53 -1.08 -8.38
C GLY A 221 -32.43 -0.02 -8.20
N GLY A 222 -32.30 1.04 -8.97
CA GLY A 222 -33.09 1.57 -10.07
C GLY A 222 -32.35 2.81 -10.60
N ALA A 223 -32.59 3.13 -11.86
CA ALA A 223 -32.07 4.29 -12.55
C ALA A 223 -32.63 5.61 -12.01
N GLY A 224 -31.88 6.71 -12.22
CA GLY A 224 -32.47 8.03 -12.41
C GLY A 224 -31.81 9.18 -11.63
N GLY A 225 -31.33 10.20 -12.35
CA GLY A 225 -31.11 11.53 -11.77
C GLY A 225 -29.95 12.30 -12.38
N ARG A 226 -30.23 13.13 -13.39
CA ARG A 226 -29.37 14.21 -13.88
C ARG A 226 -29.57 15.45 -12.99
N TRP A 227 -28.53 16.01 -12.40
CA TRP A 227 -28.30 17.47 -12.31
C TRP A 227 -26.80 17.70 -12.08
#